data_AF-A0A950HNJ7-F1
#
_entry.id   AF-A0A950HNJ7-F1
#
_cell.length_a   1.000
_cell.length_b   1.000
_cell.length_c   1.000
_cell.angle_alpha   90.00
_cell.angle_beta   90.00
_cell.angle_gamma   90.00
#
_symmetry.space_group_name_H-M   'P 1'
#
loop_
_entity.id
_entity.type
_entity.pdbx_description
1 polymer ?
#
loop_
_entity_poly.entity_id
_entity_poly.type
_entity_poly.pdbx_seq_one_letter_code
_entity_poly.pdbx_strand_id
1 'polypeptide(L)' 'MIDLYRSGTTAKQIAETLNVSERSVARLLHQHGVRRKGRATHT' A
#
# COMPACT_ATOMS: atom_id res chain seq x y z
N MET A 1 2.69 -4.51 -7.51
CA MET A 1 2.24 -3.92 -6.22
C MET A 1 2.30 -2.39 -6.19
N ILE A 2 3.38 -1.75 -6.66
CA ILE A 2 3.51 -0.28 -6.63
C ILE A 2 2.49 0.38 -7.55
N ASP A 3 2.23 -0.23 -8.71
CA ASP A 3 1.21 0.25 -9.65
C ASP A 3 -0.21 0.20 -9.06
N LEU A 4 -0.56 -0.89 -8.37
CA LEU A 4 -1.81 -1.01 -7.61
C LEU A 4 -1.93 0.05 -6.52
N TYR A 5 -0.82 0.32 -5.81
CA TYR A 5 -0.82 1.40 -4.82
C TYR A 5 -1.02 2.78 -5.47
N ARG A 6 -0.48 2.99 -6.67
CA ARG A 6 -0.65 4.22 -7.45
C ARG A 6 -2.06 4.38 -8.04
N SER A 7 -2.76 3.27 -8.34
CA SER A 7 -4.15 3.27 -8.78
C SER A 7 -5.15 3.50 -7.65
N GLY A 8 -4.70 3.72 -6.41
CA GLY A 8 -5.54 3.98 -5.25
C GLY A 8 -5.87 2.74 -4.42
N THR A 9 -5.33 1.58 -4.76
CA THR A 9 -5.48 0.37 -3.95
C THR A 9 -4.72 0.52 -2.63
N THR A 10 -5.37 0.16 -1.53
CA THR A 10 -4.76 0.30 -0.20
C THR A 10 -3.70 -0.78 0.06
N ALA A 11 -2.76 -0.50 0.96
CA ALA A 11 -1.76 -1.48 1.39
C ALA A 11 -2.40 -2.78 1.94
N LYS A 12 -3.60 -2.68 2.55
CA LYS A 12 -4.38 -3.82 3.02
C LYS A 12 -4.85 -4.71 1.87
N GLN A 13 -5.47 -4.13 0.85
CA GLN A 13 -5.94 -4.90 -0.32
C GLN A 13 -4.78 -5.55 -1.08
N ILE A 14 -3.63 -4.87 -1.16
CA ILE A 14 -2.42 -5.43 -1.75
C ILE A 14 -1.90 -6.60 -0.90
N ALA A 15 -1.94 -6.47 0.42
CA ALA A 15 -1.55 -7.52 1.37
C ALA A 15 -2.42 -8.77 1.22
N GLU A 16 -3.74 -8.60 1.15
CA GLU A 16 -4.72 -9.68 0.93
C GLU A 16 -4.52 -10.36 -0.43
N THR A 17 -4.32 -9.57 -1.50
CA THR A 17 -4.13 -10.09 -2.87
C THR A 17 -2.84 -10.90 -3.00
N LEU A 18 -1.78 -10.47 -2.34
CA LEU A 18 -0.46 -11.12 -2.38
C LEU A 18 -0.27 -12.14 -1.26
N ASN A 19 -1.27 -12.32 -0.39
CA ASN A 19 -1.21 -13.15 0.81
C ASN A 19 0.03 -12.89 1.68
N VAL A 20 0.37 -11.61 1.85
CA VAL A 20 1.49 -11.15 2.68
C VAL A 20 0.97 -10.23 3.78
N SER A 21 1.76 -10.03 4.84
CA SER A 21 1.36 -9.10 5.90
C SER A 21 1.40 -7.65 5.42
N GLU A 22 0.47 -6.82 5.92
CA GLU A 22 0.46 -5.37 5.67
C GLU A 22 1.78 -4.68 6.04
N ARG A 23 2.49 -5.20 7.06
CA ARG A 23 3.83 -4.72 7.43
C ARG A 23 4.86 -4.95 6.33
N SER A 24 4.82 -6.09 5.65
CA SER A 24 5.71 -6.40 4.53
C SER A 24 5.44 -5.45 3.36
N VAL A 25 4.16 -5.21 3.05
CA VAL A 25 3.76 -4.23 2.03
C VAL A 25 4.23 -2.83 2.41
N ALA A 26 4.03 -2.41 3.66
CA ALA A 26 4.46 -1.09 4.14
C ALA A 26 5.98 -0.91 4.08
N ARG A 27 6.75 -1.92 4.47
CA ARG A 27 8.21 -1.93 4.37
C ARG A 27 8.68 -1.80 2.92
N LEU A 28 8.09 -2.58 2.02
CA LEU A 28 8.41 -2.53 0.59
C LEU A 28 8.08 -1.17 -0.02
N LEU A 29 6.90 -0.61 0.29
CA LEU A 29 6.52 0.73 -0.14
C LEU A 29 7.52 1.78 0.34
N HIS A 30 7.95 1.71 1.60
CA HIS A 30 8.96 2.62 2.15
C HIS A 30 10.31 2.47 1.41
N GLN A 31 10.79 1.24 1.20
CA GLN A 31 12.04 0.97 0.47
C GLN A 31 12.02 1.51 -0.96
N HIS A 32 10.86 1.52 -1.60
CA HIS A 32 10.67 2.10 -2.93
C HIS A 32 10.38 3.61 -2.92
N GLY A 33 10.53 4.29 -1.78
CA GLY A 33 10.29 5.75 -1.65
C GLY A 33 8.82 6.15 -1.71
N VAL A 34 7.90 5.17 -1.67
CA VAL A 34 6.46 5.41 -1.71
C VAL A 34 5.99 5.72 -0.29
N ARG A 35 5.96 7.01 0.04
CA ARG A 35 5.38 7.49 1.30
C ARG A 35 3.87 7.24 1.26
N ARG A 36 3.32 6.76 2.39
CA ARG A 36 1.86 6.63 2.54
C ARG A 36 1.22 7.97 2.21
N LYS A 37 0.36 8.02 1.19
CA LYS A 37 -0.56 9.14 1.04
C LYS A 37 -1.37 9.17 2.34
N GLY A 38 -1.25 10.27 3.09
CA GLY A 38 -2.07 10.52 4.27
C GLY A 38 -3.52 10.26 3.89
N ARG A 39 -4.23 9.56 4.76
CA ARG A 39 -5.63 9.14 4.55
C ARG A 39 -6.43 10.38 4.17
N ALA A 40 -6.77 10.54 2.88
CA ALA A 40 -7.86 11.41 2.51
C ALA A 40 -9.11 10.71 3.04
N THR A 41 -9.62 11.20 4.17
CA THR A 41 -10.97 10.95 4.63
C THR A 41 -11.90 11.30 3.48
N HIS A 42 -12.36 10.29 2.75
CA HIS A 42 -13.56 10.42 1.95
C HIS A 42 -14.70 10.39 2.97
N THR A 43 -15.19 11.58 3.32
CA THR A 43 -16.42 11.83 4.06
C THR A 43 -17.60 11.26 3.29
#